data_AF-A0A2E9WP03-F1
#
_entry.id   AF-A0A2E9WP03-F1
#
_cell.length_a   1.000
_cell.length_b   1.000
_cell.length_c   1.000
_cell.angle_alpha   90.00
_cell.angle_beta   90.00
_cell.angle_gamma   90.00
#
_symmetry.space_group_name_H-M   'P 1'
#
loop_
_entity.id
_entity.type
_entity.pdbx_description
1 polymer ?
#
loop_
_entity_poly.entity_id
_entity_poly.type
_entity_poly.pdbx_seq_one_letter_code
_entity_poly.pdbx_strand_id
1 'polypeptide(L)'
;MAQTVYGRPHRVGPWSAAEIQELKRYLGATDVDTVALVLARPREEVQAQIVELARVKTSGPWARDDIAEFKRIYGTRSDEDLTLIFGRSLVEVGALAMKLHLAKDKAFLRTRQVERGVTKMPRWKPSELDILRELYPVRPNLEIAEHLNRSVKSVVSKAHNLGLRKNPDRLREMGRQNVGLRYRPASQDS
;
A
#
# COMPACT_ATOMS: atom_id res chain seq x y z
N MET A 1 2.84 0.10 -27.68
CA MET A 1 2.40 0.90 -28.85
C MET A 1 2.30 2.38 -28.47
N ALA A 2 3.43 3.05 -28.24
CA ALA A 2 3.47 4.49 -27.92
C ALA A 2 4.81 5.17 -28.27
N GLN A 3 5.74 4.48 -28.94
CA GLN A 3 7.08 5.03 -29.26
C GLN A 3 7.14 5.77 -30.60
N THR A 4 6.07 5.76 -31.39
CA THR A 4 6.13 6.17 -32.81
C THR A 4 5.61 7.59 -33.09
N VAL A 5 5.25 8.39 -32.06
CA VAL A 5 4.58 9.69 -32.28
C VAL A 5 5.44 10.91 -31.89
N TYR A 6 6.54 10.75 -31.17
CA TYR A 6 7.29 11.90 -30.61
C TYR A 6 8.56 12.26 -31.41
N GLY A 7 8.39 12.58 -32.70
CA GLY A 7 9.41 13.29 -33.49
C GLY A 7 9.37 14.81 -33.27
N ARG A 8 9.14 15.27 -32.03
CA ARG A 8 9.14 16.71 -31.74
C ARG A 8 10.58 17.14 -31.49
N PRO A 9 11.08 18.22 -32.12
CA PRO A 9 12.44 18.68 -31.88
C PRO A 9 12.60 18.99 -30.39
N HIS A 10 13.74 18.58 -29.83
CA HIS A 10 14.06 18.88 -28.44
C HIS A 10 14.05 20.40 -28.24
N ARG A 11 13.46 20.83 -27.12
CA ARG A 11 13.56 22.23 -26.69
C ARG A 11 15.01 22.53 -26.33
N VAL A 12 15.48 23.70 -26.74
CA VAL A 12 16.86 24.16 -26.50
C VAL A 12 16.80 25.46 -25.69
N GLY A 13 17.78 25.66 -24.81
CA GLY A 13 17.89 26.87 -23.98
C GLY A 13 17.47 26.66 -22.52
N PRO A 14 17.43 27.73 -21.71
CA PRO A 14 17.21 27.63 -20.27
C PRO A 14 15.81 27.09 -19.93
N TRP A 15 15.69 26.52 -18.74
CA TRP A 15 14.41 26.03 -18.21
C TRP A 15 13.50 27.20 -17.82
N SER A 16 12.32 27.25 -18.41
CA SER A 16 11.29 28.21 -18.00
C SER A 16 10.64 27.79 -16.68
N ALA A 17 10.07 28.76 -15.95
CA ALA A 17 9.33 28.47 -14.72
C ALA A 17 8.17 27.50 -14.94
N ALA A 18 7.48 27.59 -16.10
CA ALA A 18 6.40 26.69 -16.46
C ALA A 18 6.91 25.25 -16.67
N GLU A 19 8.05 25.06 -17.34
CA GLU A 19 8.67 23.75 -17.51
C GLU A 19 9.12 23.15 -16.18
N ILE A 20 9.65 23.97 -15.26
CA ILE A 20 10.01 23.51 -13.92
C ILE A 20 8.77 23.03 -13.16
N GLN A 21 7.66 23.77 -13.25
CA GLN A 21 6.40 23.35 -12.62
C GLN A 21 5.85 22.06 -13.26
N GLU A 22 6.00 21.90 -14.57
CA GLU A 22 5.60 20.69 -15.28
C GLU A 22 6.47 19.49 -14.88
N LEU A 23 7.80 19.65 -14.82
CA LEU A 23 8.72 18.64 -14.28
C LEU A 23 8.29 18.18 -12.89
N LYS A 24 8.04 19.12 -11.97
CA LYS A 24 7.59 18.82 -10.61
C LYS A 24 6.31 17.98 -10.56
N ARG A 25 5.35 18.21 -11.46
CA ARG A 25 4.10 17.41 -11.50
C ARG A 25 4.34 15.94 -11.80
N TYR A 26 5.40 15.63 -12.54
CA TYR A 26 5.74 14.26 -12.94
C TYR A 26 6.69 13.53 -11.97
N LEU A 27 7.37 14.26 -11.07
CA LEU A 27 8.24 13.64 -10.06
C LEU A 27 7.45 12.65 -9.18
N GLY A 28 7.95 11.41 -9.09
CA GLY A 28 7.30 10.31 -8.38
C GLY A 28 6.02 9.78 -9.04
N ALA A 29 5.56 10.37 -10.15
CA ALA A 29 4.37 9.92 -10.89
C ALA A 29 4.73 9.01 -12.08
N THR A 30 5.90 9.19 -12.69
CA THR A 30 6.40 8.42 -13.83
C THR A 30 7.94 8.37 -13.84
N ASP A 31 8.53 7.53 -14.67
CA ASP A 31 9.98 7.44 -14.86
C ASP A 31 10.57 8.63 -15.64
N VAL A 32 11.87 8.87 -15.44
CA VAL A 32 12.60 10.02 -16.03
C VAL A 32 12.59 10.00 -17.56
N ASP A 33 12.63 8.83 -18.19
CA ASP A 33 12.61 8.70 -19.65
C ASP A 33 11.26 9.17 -20.21
N THR A 34 10.16 8.79 -19.55
CA THR A 34 8.81 9.30 -19.87
C THR A 34 8.72 10.81 -19.66
N VAL A 35 9.29 11.34 -18.57
CA VAL A 35 9.32 12.81 -18.33
C VAL A 35 10.08 13.54 -19.45
N ALA A 36 11.24 13.01 -19.86
CA ALA A 36 12.04 13.56 -20.94
C ALA A 36 11.26 13.64 -22.27
N LEU A 37 10.50 12.60 -22.59
CA LEU A 37 9.61 12.57 -23.76
C LEU A 37 8.50 13.63 -23.65
N VAL A 38 7.83 13.73 -22.50
CA VAL A 38 6.73 14.68 -22.28
C VAL A 38 7.22 16.13 -22.37
N LEU A 39 8.36 16.44 -21.74
CA LEU A 39 8.94 17.78 -21.76
C LEU A 39 9.67 18.11 -23.07
N ALA A 40 9.84 17.12 -23.96
CA ALA A 40 10.68 17.22 -25.15
C ALA A 40 12.09 17.73 -24.83
N ARG A 41 12.70 17.21 -23.74
CA ARG A 41 14.06 17.54 -23.28
C ARG A 41 14.91 16.28 -23.21
N PRO A 42 16.23 16.37 -23.42
CA PRO A 42 17.13 15.24 -23.20
C PRO A 42 17.04 14.71 -21.77
N ARG A 43 17.15 13.40 -21.60
CA ARG A 43 17.10 12.73 -20.28
C ARG A 43 18.14 13.29 -19.32
N GLU A 44 19.33 13.60 -19.84
CA GLU A 44 20.46 14.14 -19.10
C GLU A 44 20.16 15.54 -18.56
N GLU A 45 19.48 16.38 -19.35
CA GLU A 45 19.04 17.71 -18.91
C GLU A 45 17.97 17.61 -17.82
N VAL A 46 17.00 16.69 -17.97
CA VAL A 46 15.98 16.44 -16.94
C VAL A 46 16.66 15.99 -15.64
N GLN A 47 17.61 15.06 -15.72
CA GLN A 47 18.33 14.58 -14.54
C GLN A 47 19.15 15.70 -13.87
N ALA A 48 19.84 16.53 -14.67
CA ALA A 48 20.56 17.70 -14.15
C ALA A 48 19.60 18.67 -13.46
N GLN A 49 18.43 18.92 -14.05
CA GLN A 49 17.43 19.79 -13.45
C GLN A 49 16.85 19.24 -12.14
N ILE A 50 16.69 17.93 -12.02
CA ILE A 50 16.30 17.27 -10.76
C ILE A 50 17.36 17.48 -9.67
N VAL A 51 18.65 17.38 -10.03
CA VAL A 51 19.75 17.66 -9.11
C VAL A 51 19.74 19.13 -8.66
N GLU A 52 19.49 20.06 -9.57
CA GLU A 52 19.36 21.48 -9.21
C GLU A 52 18.16 21.76 -8.29
N LEU A 53 17.02 21.10 -8.52
CA LEU A 53 15.87 21.18 -7.61
C LEU A 53 16.20 20.67 -6.20
N ALA A 54 17.07 19.66 -6.07
CA ALA A 54 17.48 19.15 -4.77
C ALA A 54 18.35 20.13 -3.97
N ARG A 55 19.05 21.05 -4.65
CA ARG A 55 19.95 22.05 -4.04
C ARG A 55 19.17 23.21 -3.44
N VAL A 56 18.12 23.66 -4.11
CA VAL A 56 17.35 24.85 -3.70
C VAL A 56 16.26 24.43 -2.72
N LYS A 57 16.49 24.68 -1.43
CA LYS A 57 15.50 24.45 -0.37
C LYS A 57 15.06 25.76 0.25
N THR A 58 13.76 25.91 0.41
CA THR A 58 13.13 27.04 1.09
C THR A 58 12.69 26.62 2.49
N SER A 59 12.66 27.59 3.40
CA SER A 59 12.13 27.42 4.75
C SER A 59 11.11 28.52 5.02
N GLY A 60 10.15 28.27 5.90
CA GLY A 60 9.10 29.22 6.27
C GLY A 60 7.69 28.65 6.14
N PRO A 61 6.64 29.48 6.25
CA PRO A 61 5.26 29.03 6.18
C PRO A 61 4.95 28.37 4.85
N TRP A 62 4.04 27.40 4.87
CA TRP A 62 3.53 26.76 3.65
C TRP A 62 2.45 27.63 3.02
N ALA A 63 2.55 27.85 1.71
CA ALA A 63 1.50 28.54 0.97
C ALA A 63 0.21 27.71 0.94
N ARG A 64 -0.94 28.37 0.84
CA ARG A 64 -2.25 27.69 0.80
C ARG A 64 -2.34 26.70 -0.37
N ASP A 65 -1.84 27.10 -1.53
CA ASP A 65 -1.86 26.27 -2.74
C ASP A 65 -0.91 25.07 -2.59
N ASP A 66 0.26 25.25 -1.97
CA ASP A 66 1.17 24.15 -1.65
C ASP A 66 0.51 23.14 -0.70
N ILE A 67 -0.23 23.60 0.31
CA ILE A 67 -0.97 22.71 1.23
C ILE A 67 -2.04 21.91 0.48
N ALA A 68 -2.77 22.56 -0.43
CA ALA A 68 -3.80 21.89 -1.22
C ALA A 68 -3.19 20.82 -2.13
N GLU A 69 -2.10 21.15 -2.81
CA GLU A 69 -1.39 20.22 -3.67
C GLU A 69 -0.74 19.09 -2.86
N PHE A 70 -0.13 19.39 -1.71
CA PHE A 70 0.45 18.40 -0.81
C PHE A 70 -0.58 17.36 -0.39
N LYS A 71 -1.77 17.79 0.03
CA LYS A 71 -2.89 16.87 0.35
C LYS A 71 -3.26 15.97 -0.82
N ARG A 72 -3.26 16.52 -2.05
CA ARG A 72 -3.64 15.81 -3.26
C ARG A 72 -2.65 14.69 -3.61
N ILE A 73 -1.34 14.94 -3.45
CA ILE A 73 -0.30 14.02 -3.93
C ILE A 73 0.41 13.22 -2.84
N TYR A 74 0.27 13.59 -1.56
CA TYR A 74 1.00 12.95 -0.46
C TYR A 74 0.86 11.42 -0.46
N GLY A 75 -0.34 10.92 -0.70
CA GLY A 75 -0.67 9.50 -0.66
C GLY A 75 0.13 8.64 -1.63
N THR A 76 0.59 9.22 -2.73
CA THR A 76 1.06 8.50 -3.92
C THR A 76 2.51 8.81 -4.28
N ARG A 77 3.15 9.75 -3.59
CA ARG A 77 4.53 10.21 -3.85
C ARG A 77 5.42 9.84 -2.67
N SER A 78 6.70 9.58 -2.93
CA SER A 78 7.69 9.36 -1.86
C SER A 78 7.98 10.66 -1.11
N ASP A 79 8.50 10.57 0.11
CA ASP A 79 8.84 11.78 0.86
C ASP A 79 10.02 12.52 0.19
N GLU A 80 10.92 11.78 -0.46
CA GLU A 80 11.99 12.33 -1.29
C GLU A 80 11.42 13.13 -2.49
N ASP A 81 10.46 12.58 -3.23
CA ASP A 81 9.81 13.32 -4.34
C ASP A 81 9.12 14.59 -3.82
N LEU A 82 8.43 14.49 -2.68
CA LEU A 82 7.78 15.64 -2.06
C LEU A 82 8.79 16.73 -1.67
N THR A 83 10.01 16.36 -1.24
CA THR A 83 11.08 17.35 -0.99
C THR A 83 11.44 18.13 -2.25
N LEU A 84 11.53 17.47 -3.40
CA LEU A 84 11.87 18.08 -4.69
C LEU A 84 10.73 18.94 -5.24
N ILE A 85 9.50 18.45 -5.15
CA ILE A 85 8.30 19.14 -5.63
C ILE A 85 8.11 20.46 -4.89
N PHE A 86 8.14 20.42 -3.56
CA PHE A 86 7.89 21.60 -2.73
C PHE A 86 9.14 22.39 -2.38
N GLY A 87 10.34 21.88 -2.71
CA GLY A 87 11.60 22.52 -2.34
C GLY A 87 11.75 22.65 -0.81
N ARG A 88 11.37 21.59 -0.08
CA ARG A 88 11.33 21.56 1.40
C ARG A 88 12.21 20.45 1.95
N SER A 89 12.60 20.57 3.22
CA SER A 89 13.33 19.49 3.89
C SER A 89 12.41 18.29 4.18
N LEU A 90 13.01 17.11 4.33
CA LEU A 90 12.28 15.88 4.72
C LEU A 90 11.55 16.06 6.06
N VAL A 91 12.16 16.81 6.98
CA VAL A 91 11.59 17.12 8.30
C VAL A 91 10.32 17.97 8.16
N GLU A 92 10.33 19.02 7.32
CA GLU A 92 9.15 19.85 7.08
C GLU A 92 8.02 19.08 6.38
N VAL A 93 8.36 18.21 5.42
CA VAL A 93 7.40 17.33 4.74
C VAL A 93 6.72 16.41 5.76
N GLY A 94 7.51 15.74 6.62
CA GLY A 94 7.00 14.88 7.67
C GLY A 94 6.15 15.64 8.70
N ALA A 95 6.61 16.80 9.16
CA ALA A 95 5.88 17.65 10.10
C ALA A 95 4.54 18.13 9.52
N LEU A 96 4.50 18.52 8.24
CA LEU A 96 3.26 18.90 7.58
C LEU A 96 2.30 17.71 7.46
N ALA A 97 2.79 16.54 7.06
CA ALA A 97 1.96 15.34 6.97
C ALA A 97 1.34 14.96 8.31
N MET A 98 2.11 15.02 9.40
CA MET A 98 1.62 14.79 10.76
C MET A 98 0.57 15.83 11.15
N LYS A 99 0.83 17.12 10.91
CA LYS A 99 -0.10 18.22 11.19
C LYS A 99 -1.42 18.08 10.43
N LEU A 100 -1.38 17.54 9.21
CA LEU A 100 -2.54 17.33 8.36
C LEU A 100 -3.17 15.93 8.51
N HIS A 101 -2.62 15.08 9.37
CA HIS A 101 -3.04 13.69 9.58
C HIS A 101 -3.14 12.87 8.28
N LEU A 102 -2.17 13.05 7.39
CA LEU A 102 -2.13 12.36 6.11
C LEU A 102 -1.42 11.01 6.23
N ALA A 103 -1.90 10.02 5.47
CA ALA A 103 -1.28 8.71 5.35
C ALA A 103 -0.99 8.39 3.87
N LYS A 104 0.00 7.51 3.63
CA LYS A 104 0.28 7.01 2.29
C LYS A 104 -0.80 6.04 1.81
N ASP A 105 -1.05 6.02 0.52
CA ASP A 105 -2.05 5.15 -0.09
C ASP A 105 -1.65 3.68 0.06
N LYS A 106 -2.62 2.81 0.32
CA LYS A 106 -2.39 1.37 0.43
C LYS A 106 -1.78 0.76 -0.84
N ALA A 107 -2.08 1.30 -2.02
CA ALA A 107 -1.47 0.87 -3.28
C ALA A 107 0.00 1.29 -3.38
N PHE A 108 0.31 2.53 -3.01
CA PHE A 108 1.67 3.05 -2.93
C PHE A 108 2.51 2.23 -1.94
N LEU A 109 1.99 2.02 -0.73
CA LEU A 109 2.65 1.20 0.30
C LEU A 109 2.86 -0.25 -0.16
N ARG A 110 1.88 -0.89 -0.80
CA ARG A 110 2.04 -2.28 -1.29
C ARG A 110 3.16 -2.43 -2.30
N THR A 111 3.36 -1.44 -3.18
CA THR A 111 4.38 -1.48 -4.23
C THR A 111 5.80 -1.39 -3.62
N ARG A 112 6.01 -0.58 -2.58
CA ARG A 112 7.30 -0.51 -1.86
C ARG A 112 7.48 -1.58 -0.77
N GLN A 113 6.39 -2.03 -0.14
CA GLN A 113 6.41 -3.14 0.82
C GLN A 113 6.68 -4.50 0.17
N VAL A 114 6.85 -4.59 -1.16
CA VAL A 114 7.43 -5.78 -1.78
C VAL A 114 8.77 -6.16 -1.11
N GLU A 115 9.52 -5.19 -0.57
CA GLU A 115 10.74 -5.45 0.22
C GLU A 115 10.48 -6.00 1.63
N ARG A 116 9.34 -5.69 2.25
CA ARG A 116 8.93 -6.22 3.58
C ARG A 116 7.71 -7.11 3.44
N GLY A 117 7.89 -8.21 2.70
CA GLY A 117 7.03 -9.38 2.75
C GLY A 117 5.54 -9.05 2.67
N VAL A 118 5.05 -8.72 1.48
CA VAL A 118 3.62 -8.80 1.18
C VAL A 118 3.13 -10.13 1.75
N THR A 119 2.24 -10.08 2.75
CA THR A 119 1.54 -11.26 3.25
C THR A 119 0.62 -11.71 2.12
N LYS A 120 1.19 -12.37 1.12
CA LYS A 120 0.50 -12.90 -0.04
C LYS A 120 -0.50 -13.88 0.55
N MET A 121 -1.80 -13.53 0.49
CA MET A 121 -2.84 -14.41 1.03
C MET A 121 -2.61 -15.81 0.45
N PRO A 122 -2.24 -16.79 1.28
CA PRO A 122 -1.80 -18.08 0.77
C PRO A 122 -2.97 -18.72 0.03
N ARG A 123 -2.76 -19.04 -1.25
CA ARG A 123 -3.77 -19.74 -2.07
C ARG A 123 -4.05 -21.09 -1.44
N TRP A 124 -5.32 -21.52 -1.47
CA TRP A 124 -5.70 -22.85 -1.02
C TRP A 124 -5.21 -23.89 -2.02
N LYS A 125 -4.39 -24.82 -1.57
CA LYS A 125 -3.95 -25.99 -2.33
C LYS A 125 -5.07 -27.03 -2.36
N PRO A 126 -5.14 -27.88 -3.41
CA PRO A 126 -6.10 -28.99 -3.47
C PRO A 126 -6.08 -29.86 -2.21
N SER A 127 -4.89 -30.24 -1.71
CA SER A 127 -4.75 -31.04 -0.49
C SER A 127 -5.33 -30.37 0.76
N GLU A 128 -5.17 -29.05 0.91
CA GLU A 128 -5.78 -28.31 2.01
C GLU A 128 -7.31 -28.28 1.93
N LEU A 129 -7.87 -28.29 0.70
CA LEU A 129 -9.32 -28.36 0.50
C LEU A 129 -9.85 -29.74 0.88
N ASP A 130 -9.12 -30.80 0.58
CA ASP A 130 -9.52 -32.17 0.90
C ASP A 130 -9.52 -32.39 2.41
N ILE A 131 -8.45 -31.96 3.09
CA ILE A 131 -8.37 -31.94 4.56
C ILE A 131 -9.50 -31.11 5.17
N LEU A 132 -9.81 -29.94 4.58
CA LEU A 132 -10.91 -29.10 5.06
C LEU A 132 -12.27 -29.81 4.91
N ARG A 133 -12.52 -30.50 3.79
CA ARG A 133 -13.78 -31.24 3.58
C ARG A 133 -13.95 -32.38 4.58
N GLU A 134 -12.87 -33.07 4.90
CA GLU A 134 -12.86 -34.21 5.82
C GLU A 134 -13.02 -33.75 7.28
N LEU A 135 -12.22 -32.77 7.71
CA LEU A 135 -12.15 -32.38 9.11
C LEU A 135 -13.25 -31.39 9.52
N TYR A 136 -13.72 -30.55 8.60
CA TYR A 136 -14.68 -29.51 8.95
C TYR A 136 -15.96 -30.04 9.61
N PRO A 137 -16.61 -31.12 9.15
CA PRO A 137 -17.84 -31.61 9.77
C PRO A 137 -17.68 -32.03 11.25
N VAL A 138 -16.50 -32.50 11.65
CA VAL A 138 -16.29 -33.19 12.94
C VAL A 138 -15.34 -32.47 13.90
N ARG A 139 -14.37 -31.68 13.42
CA ARG A 139 -13.35 -31.03 14.27
C ARG A 139 -13.67 -29.57 14.62
N PRO A 140 -13.16 -29.03 15.74
CA PRO A 140 -13.16 -27.60 16.03
C PRO A 140 -12.41 -26.78 14.96
N ASN A 141 -12.87 -25.56 14.69
CA ASN A 141 -12.22 -24.70 13.70
C ASN A 141 -10.80 -24.29 14.10
N LEU A 142 -10.50 -24.26 15.40
CA LEU A 142 -9.17 -23.95 15.92
C LEU A 142 -8.16 -25.05 15.56
N GLU A 143 -8.50 -26.32 15.82
CA GLU A 143 -7.65 -27.46 15.43
C GLU A 143 -7.41 -27.50 13.92
N ILE A 144 -8.44 -27.25 13.11
CA ILE A 144 -8.30 -27.21 11.64
C ILE A 144 -7.38 -26.06 11.21
N ALA A 145 -7.48 -24.91 11.87
CA ALA A 145 -6.65 -23.75 11.60
C ALA A 145 -5.18 -24.01 11.91
N GLU A 146 -4.89 -24.63 13.05
CA GLU A 146 -3.54 -25.05 13.44
C GLU A 146 -2.98 -26.08 12.46
N HIS A 147 -3.77 -27.10 12.13
CA HIS A 147 -3.36 -28.18 11.22
C HIS A 147 -3.06 -27.67 9.80
N LEU A 148 -3.84 -26.72 9.30
CA LEU A 148 -3.62 -26.10 7.98
C LEU A 148 -2.66 -24.91 8.01
N ASN A 149 -2.12 -24.55 9.18
CA ASN A 149 -1.34 -23.34 9.40
C ASN A 149 -2.01 -22.07 8.80
N ARG A 150 -3.30 -21.91 9.08
CA ARG A 150 -4.15 -20.81 8.59
C ARG A 150 -4.91 -20.18 9.74
N SER A 151 -5.41 -18.96 9.55
CA SER A 151 -6.28 -18.36 10.57
C SER A 151 -7.66 -19.03 10.60
N VAL A 152 -8.26 -19.11 11.80
CA VAL A 152 -9.64 -19.60 12.00
C VAL A 152 -10.62 -18.89 11.06
N LYS A 153 -10.46 -17.58 10.87
CA LYS A 153 -11.28 -16.79 9.93
C LYS A 153 -11.14 -17.27 8.49
N SER A 154 -9.93 -17.63 8.05
CA SER A 154 -9.69 -18.16 6.70
C SER A 154 -10.39 -19.51 6.52
N VAL A 155 -10.29 -20.40 7.50
CA VAL A 155 -10.96 -21.71 7.52
C VAL A 155 -12.47 -21.55 7.43
N VAL A 156 -13.08 -20.71 8.28
CA VAL A 156 -14.53 -20.47 8.30
C VAL A 156 -15.01 -19.89 6.96
N SER A 157 -14.33 -18.87 6.45
CA SER A 157 -14.68 -18.25 5.17
C SER A 157 -14.57 -19.24 4.02
N LYS A 158 -13.51 -20.07 3.99
CA LYS A 158 -13.36 -21.07 2.93
C LYS A 158 -14.40 -22.17 3.02
N ALA A 159 -14.70 -22.68 4.22
CA ALA A 159 -15.72 -23.68 4.43
C ALA A 159 -17.11 -23.19 3.99
N HIS A 160 -17.46 -21.94 4.32
CA HIS A 160 -18.68 -21.29 3.85
C HIS A 160 -18.75 -21.24 2.31
N ASN A 161 -17.66 -20.82 1.65
CA ASN A 161 -17.60 -20.76 0.19
C ASN A 161 -17.68 -22.14 -0.49
N LEU A 162 -17.32 -23.20 0.24
CA LEU A 162 -17.45 -24.59 -0.21
C LEU A 162 -18.78 -25.23 0.21
N GLY A 163 -19.67 -24.50 0.91
CA GLY A 163 -20.95 -25.02 1.41
C GLY A 163 -20.83 -26.04 2.54
N LEU A 164 -19.68 -26.14 3.22
CA LEU A 164 -19.44 -27.13 4.27
C LEU A 164 -20.19 -26.76 5.56
N ARG A 165 -20.73 -27.78 6.24
CA ARG A 165 -21.45 -27.64 7.50
C ARG A 165 -20.86 -28.55 8.56
N LYS A 166 -21.06 -28.19 9.83
CA LYS A 166 -20.74 -29.05 10.99
C LYS A 166 -21.81 -30.13 11.12
N ASN A 167 -21.40 -31.32 11.57
CA ASN A 167 -22.33 -32.40 11.88
C ASN A 167 -23.18 -32.05 13.11
N PRO A 168 -24.41 -32.58 13.20
CA PRO A 168 -25.30 -32.33 14.34
C PRO A 168 -24.68 -32.67 15.70
N ASP A 169 -23.93 -33.76 15.81
CA ASP A 169 -23.23 -34.14 17.05
C ASP A 169 -22.19 -33.09 17.45
N ARG A 170 -21.40 -32.61 16.48
CA ARG A 170 -20.40 -31.57 16.74
C ARG A 170 -21.05 -30.25 17.11
N LEU A 171 -22.17 -29.88 16.48
CA LEU A 171 -22.94 -28.68 16.85
C LEU A 171 -23.46 -28.76 18.29
N ARG A 172 -23.96 -29.94 18.71
CA ARG A 172 -24.39 -30.17 20.09
C ARG A 172 -23.22 -30.03 21.07
N GLU A 173 -22.07 -30.60 20.74
CA GLU A 173 -20.86 -30.50 21.56
C GLU A 173 -20.33 -29.05 21.65
N MET A 174 -20.30 -28.31 20.52
CA MET A 174 -20.00 -26.88 20.49
C MET A 174 -20.93 -26.09 21.41
N GLY A 175 -22.23 -26.40 21.36
CA GLY A 175 -23.24 -25.77 22.22
C GLY A 175 -22.91 -25.98 23.70
N ARG A 176 -22.61 -27.20 24.11
CA ARG A 176 -22.23 -27.53 25.50
C ARG A 176 -20.95 -26.78 25.94
N GLN A 177 -19.92 -26.77 25.09
CA GLN A 177 -18.66 -26.07 25.37
C GLN A 177 -18.89 -24.55 25.53
N ASN A 178 -19.68 -23.94 24.64
CA ASN A 178 -19.99 -22.52 24.70
C ASN A 178 -20.81 -22.13 25.94
N VAL A 179 -21.77 -22.98 26.33
CA VAL A 179 -22.52 -22.78 27.58
C VAL A 179 -21.59 -22.91 28.78
N GLY A 180 -20.74 -23.93 28.82
CA GLY A 180 -19.75 -24.12 29.89
C GLY A 180 -18.80 -22.93 30.05
N LEU A 181 -18.33 -22.35 28.94
CA LEU A 181 -17.49 -21.14 28.96
C LEU A 181 -18.25 -19.90 29.48
N ARG A 182 -19.55 -19.77 29.19
CA ARG A 182 -20.37 -18.63 29.66
C ARG A 182 -20.64 -18.65 31.15
N TYR A 183 -20.73 -19.84 31.76
CA TYR A 183 -21.07 -20.00 33.17
C TYR A 183 -19.88 -20.44 34.03
N ARG A 184 -18.65 -20.41 33.49
CA ARG A 184 -17.44 -20.65 34.29
C ARG A 184 -17.23 -19.44 35.21
N PRO A 185 -17.26 -19.60 36.55
CA PRO A 185 -16.99 -18.49 37.46
C PRO A 185 -15.54 -18.03 37.27
N ALA A 186 -15.32 -16.71 37.22
CA ALA A 186 -14.03 -16.06 36.96
C ALA A 186 -13.02 -16.18 38.12
N SER A 187 -13.03 -17.30 38.83
CA SER A 187 -12.29 -17.51 40.07
C SER A 187 -11.56 -18.84 40.05
N GLN A 188 -10.71 -19.06 39.05
CA GLN A 188 -9.61 -20.03 39.06
C GLN A 188 -8.55 -19.61 38.03
N ASP A 189 -7.95 -18.44 38.23
CA ASP A 189 -6.59 -18.13 37.76
C ASP A 189 -5.93 -17.40 38.93
N SER A 190 -5.16 -18.14 39.73
CA SER A 190 -4.27 -17.67 40.79
C SER A 190 -2.90 -18.26 40.55
#